data_AF-A0A841J9U1-F1
#
_entry.id   AF-A0A841J9U1-F1
#
_cell.length_a   1.000
_cell.length_b   1.000
_cell.length_c   1.000
_cell.angle_alpha   90.00
_cell.angle_beta   90.00
_cell.angle_gamma   90.00
#
_symmetry.space_group_name_H-M   'P 1'
#
loop_
_entity.id
_entity.type
_entity.pdbx_description
1 polymer ?
#
loop_
_entity_poly.entity_id
_entity_poly.type
_entity_poly.pdbx_seq_one_letter_code
_entity_poly.pdbx_strand_id
1 'polypeptide(L)'
;MLKSIKIIWYFYKAVLVWCILGTLFCIYFIFTKQLNAPLSYLCKFCSYGAILSIQYFNYNSTKTFFYFRNAGYSINRLYFYAFSFDLVAYSVLLSLSTIR
;
A
#
# COMPACT_ATOMS: atom_id res chain seq x y z
N MET A 1 -10.34 21.31 -10.04
CA MET A 1 -9.07 20.98 -9.36
C MET A 1 -9.27 20.50 -7.91
N LEU A 2 -9.94 21.25 -7.03
CA LEU A 2 -10.21 20.85 -5.63
C LEU A 2 -11.02 19.55 -5.44
N LYS A 3 -11.98 19.26 -6.34
CA LYS A 3 -12.77 18.02 -6.28
C LYS A 3 -11.91 16.76 -6.54
N SER A 4 -10.99 16.82 -7.48
CA SER A 4 -10.10 15.69 -7.81
C SER A 4 -9.15 15.33 -6.67
N ILE A 5 -8.65 16.33 -5.93
CA ILE A 5 -7.76 16.12 -4.77
C ILE A 5 -8.48 15.33 -3.66
N LYS A 6 -9.74 15.67 -3.38
CA LYS A 6 -10.54 14.94 -2.38
C LYS A 6 -10.74 13.48 -2.77
N ILE A 7 -11.00 13.23 -4.05
CA ILE A 7 -11.25 11.88 -4.59
C ILE A 7 -9.99 11.00 -4.46
N ILE A 8 -8.84 11.54 -4.85
CA ILE A 8 -7.54 10.89 -4.67
C ILE A 8 -7.29 10.61 -3.19
N TRP A 9 -7.58 11.57 -2.31
CA TRP A 9 -7.39 11.42 -0.86
C TRP A 9 -8.26 10.31 -0.26
N TYR A 10 -9.53 10.19 -0.65
CA TYR A 10 -10.40 9.11 -0.16
C TYR A 10 -9.91 7.72 -0.56
N PHE A 11 -9.47 7.57 -1.81
CA PHE A 11 -8.83 6.33 -2.27
C PHE A 11 -7.56 6.04 -1.48
N TYR A 12 -6.68 7.04 -1.40
CA TYR A 12 -5.36 6.91 -0.79
C TYR A 12 -5.47 6.59 0.70
N LYS A 13 -6.44 7.17 1.42
CA LYS A 13 -6.64 6.93 2.85
C LYS A 13 -6.88 5.46 3.16
N ALA A 14 -7.74 4.79 2.40
CA ALA A 14 -8.02 3.37 2.64
C ALA A 14 -6.80 2.50 2.33
N VAL A 15 -6.13 2.73 1.20
CA VAL A 15 -4.93 1.98 0.79
C VAL A 15 -3.76 2.20 1.77
N LEU A 16 -3.59 3.43 2.24
CA LEU A 16 -2.52 3.82 3.16
C LEU A 16 -2.66 3.13 4.51
N VAL A 17 -3.87 2.99 5.06
CA VAL A 17 -4.09 2.25 6.32
C VAL A 17 -3.59 0.81 6.18
N TRP A 18 -3.94 0.13 5.08
CA TRP A 18 -3.48 -1.23 4.86
C TRP A 18 -1.98 -1.33 4.63
N CYS A 19 -1.38 -0.37 3.93
CA CYS A 19 0.06 -0.30 3.73
C CYS A 19 0.81 -0.13 5.06
N ILE A 20 0.32 0.75 5.95
CA ILE A 20 0.86 0.94 7.31
C ILE A 20 0.76 -0.36 8.11
N LEU A 21 -0.38 -1.03 8.11
CA LEU A 21 -0.55 -2.32 8.80
C LEU A 21 0.43 -3.37 8.29
N GLY A 22 0.61 -3.48 6.96
CA GLY A 22 1.59 -4.36 6.36
C GLY A 22 3.03 -4.01 6.75
N THR A 23 3.37 -2.72 6.79
CA THR A 23 4.68 -2.22 7.25
C THR A 23 4.94 -2.58 8.71
N LEU A 24 3.99 -2.30 9.60
CA LEU A 24 4.09 -2.62 11.03
C LEU A 24 4.23 -4.13 11.26
N PHE A 25 3.48 -4.95 10.52
CA PHE A 25 3.59 -6.39 10.56
C PHE A 25 5.00 -6.84 10.19
N CYS A 26 5.53 -6.41 9.02
CA CYS A 26 6.88 -6.81 8.59
C CYS A 26 7.97 -6.36 9.58
N ILE A 27 7.87 -5.11 10.08
CA ILE A 27 8.82 -4.57 11.06
C ILE A 27 8.79 -5.38 12.37
N TYR A 28 7.61 -5.76 12.85
CA TYR A 28 7.47 -6.58 14.06
C TYR A 28 8.24 -7.91 13.93
N PHE A 29 8.13 -8.61 12.80
CA PHE A 29 8.84 -9.87 12.57
C PHE A 29 10.36 -9.72 12.43
N ILE A 30 10.84 -8.56 11.95
CA ILE A 30 12.26 -8.24 11.94
C ILE A 30 12.77 -8.01 13.36
N PHE A 31 12.02 -7.25 14.18
CA PHE A 31 12.38 -7.00 15.57
C PHE A 31 12.42 -8.28 16.42
N THR A 32 11.53 -9.23 16.17
CA THR A 32 11.54 -10.55 16.84
C THR A 32 12.61 -11.50 16.29
N LYS A 33 13.45 -11.05 15.34
CA LYS A 33 14.48 -11.84 14.63
C LYS A 33 13.94 -13.10 13.93
N GLN A 34 12.65 -13.11 13.60
CA GLN A 34 12.00 -14.23 12.90
C GLN A 34 12.17 -14.13 11.38
N LEU A 35 12.40 -12.93 10.85
CA LEU A 35 12.60 -12.69 9.42
C LEU A 35 13.90 -11.95 9.15
N ASN A 36 14.65 -12.45 8.15
CA ASN A 36 15.79 -11.74 7.57
C ASN A 36 15.32 -10.65 6.61
N ALA A 37 16.15 -9.63 6.38
CA ALA A 37 15.81 -8.50 5.51
C ALA A 37 15.28 -8.90 4.10
N PRO A 38 15.87 -9.88 3.37
CA PRO A 38 15.34 -10.30 2.06
C PRO A 38 13.96 -10.95 2.17
N LEU A 39 13.75 -11.78 3.19
CA LEU A 39 12.47 -12.45 3.43
C LEU A 39 11.38 -11.45 3.82
N SER A 40 11.77 -10.38 4.49
CA SER A 40 10.86 -9.30 4.85
C SER A 40 10.37 -8.51 3.64
N TYR A 41 11.21 -8.33 2.61
CA TYR A 41 10.75 -7.78 1.33
C TYR A 41 9.73 -8.68 0.65
N LEU A 42 9.94 -10.01 0.64
CA LEU A 42 8.94 -10.95 0.12
C LEU A 42 7.62 -10.85 0.88
N CYS A 43 7.67 -10.79 2.21
CA CYS A 43 6.48 -10.57 3.05
C CYS A 43 5.76 -9.27 2.67
N LYS A 44 6.53 -8.20 2.43
CA LYS A 44 6.00 -6.91 1.99
C LYS A 44 5.32 -6.99 0.62
N PHE A 45 5.90 -7.68 -0.36
CA PHE A 45 5.25 -7.90 -1.66
C PHE A 45 3.97 -8.73 -1.53
N CYS A 46 3.97 -9.77 -0.70
CA CYS A 46 2.76 -10.53 -0.39
C CYS A 46 1.68 -9.64 0.24
N SER A 47 2.06 -8.69 1.11
CA SER A 47 1.12 -7.72 1.68
C SER A 47 0.45 -6.87 0.60
N TYR A 48 1.19 -6.40 -0.42
CA TYR A 48 0.59 -5.65 -1.54
C TYR A 48 -0.39 -6.50 -2.34
N GLY A 49 -0.08 -7.78 -2.59
CA GLY A 49 -1.01 -8.71 -3.23
C GLY A 49 -2.30 -8.89 -2.42
N ALA A 50 -2.19 -9.02 -1.09
CA ALA A 50 -3.33 -9.13 -0.21
C ALA A 50 -4.18 -7.84 -0.20
N ILE A 51 -3.54 -6.67 -0.19
CA ILE A 51 -4.22 -5.37 -0.26
C ILE A 51 -5.00 -5.23 -1.56
N LEU A 52 -4.37 -5.56 -2.70
CA LEU A 52 -5.04 -5.58 -3.99
C LEU A 52 -6.23 -6.53 -4.01
N SER A 53 -6.08 -7.71 -3.42
CA SER A 53 -7.15 -8.71 -3.35
C SER A 53 -8.33 -8.20 -2.51
N ILE A 54 -8.07 -7.68 -1.31
CA ILE A 54 -9.10 -7.08 -0.43
C ILE A 54 -9.80 -5.91 -1.13
N GLN A 55 -9.04 -5.06 -1.82
CA GLN A 55 -9.60 -3.95 -2.58
C GLN A 55 -10.41 -4.43 -3.79
N TYR A 56 -9.96 -5.48 -4.47
CA TYR A 56 -10.68 -6.08 -5.57
C TYR A 56 -12.01 -6.69 -5.11
N PHE A 57 -12.02 -7.40 -3.98
CA PHE A 57 -13.25 -7.99 -3.43
C PHE A 57 -14.21 -6.97 -2.81
N ASN A 58 -13.71 -5.96 -2.09
CA ASN A 58 -14.56 -5.00 -1.36
C ASN A 58 -14.89 -3.72 -2.13
N TYR A 59 -13.96 -3.19 -2.92
CA TYR A 59 -14.07 -1.87 -3.54
C TYR A 59 -14.26 -1.89 -5.05
N ASN A 60 -14.05 -3.03 -5.71
CA ASN A 60 -14.45 -3.24 -7.09
C ASN A 60 -15.95 -3.53 -7.25
N SER A 61 -16.78 -3.03 -6.32
CA SER A 61 -18.15 -2.70 -6.65
C SER A 61 -18.07 -1.72 -7.83
N THR A 62 -18.68 -2.08 -8.95
CA THR A 62 -18.70 -1.34 -10.23
C THR A 62 -18.73 0.18 -10.09
N LYS A 63 -19.43 0.70 -9.07
CA LYS A 63 -19.57 2.12 -8.76
C LYS A 63 -18.24 2.85 -8.53
N THR A 64 -17.30 2.28 -7.77
CA THR A 64 -16.03 2.95 -7.44
C THR A 64 -15.13 3.02 -8.67
N PHE A 65 -15.06 1.92 -9.43
CA PHE A 65 -14.31 1.86 -10.68
C PHE A 65 -14.82 2.90 -11.69
N PHE A 66 -16.14 2.97 -11.90
CA PHE A 66 -16.74 3.96 -12.80
C PHE A 66 -16.54 5.40 -12.29
N TYR A 67 -16.52 5.63 -10.98
CA TYR A 67 -16.31 6.96 -10.40
C TYR A 67 -14.91 7.52 -10.71
N PHE A 68 -13.85 6.74 -10.50
CA PHE A 68 -12.47 7.17 -10.82
C PHE A 68 -12.23 7.24 -12.33
N ARG A 69 -12.83 6.33 -13.12
CA ARG A 69 -12.73 6.34 -14.58
C ARG A 69 -13.42 7.56 -15.19
N ASN A 70 -14.62 7.92 -14.70
CA ASN A 70 -15.35 9.11 -15.15
C ASN A 70 -14.64 10.41 -14.76
N ALA A 71 -13.80 10.38 -13.72
CA ALA A 71 -12.93 11.49 -13.34
C ALA A 71 -11.60 11.56 -14.13
N GLY A 72 -11.38 10.65 -15.09
CA GLY A 72 -10.17 10.60 -15.94
C GLY A 72 -8.94 9.98 -15.27
N TYR A 73 -9.08 9.34 -14.11
CA TYR A 73 -7.97 8.72 -13.39
C TYR A 73 -7.88 7.23 -13.68
N SER A 74 -6.65 6.75 -13.94
CA SER A 74 -6.35 5.32 -13.97
C SER A 74 -6.10 4.81 -12.55
N ILE A 75 -6.98 3.93 -12.08
CA ILE A 75 -6.87 3.29 -10.75
C ILE A 75 -5.56 2.51 -10.62
N ASN A 76 -5.11 1.86 -11.68
CA ASN A 76 -3.84 1.12 -11.70
C ASN A 76 -2.65 2.03 -11.39
N ARG A 77 -2.64 3.26 -11.94
CA ARG A 77 -1.59 4.24 -11.65
C ARG A 77 -1.65 4.71 -10.19
N LEU A 78 -2.84 4.90 -9.64
CA LEU A 78 -3.01 5.29 -8.24
C LEU A 78 -2.46 4.22 -7.28
N TYR A 79 -2.73 2.94 -7.54
CA TYR A 79 -2.14 1.84 -6.77
C TYR A 79 -0.63 1.77 -6.94
N PHE A 80 -0.13 1.91 -8.16
CA PHE A 80 1.30 1.88 -8.44
C PHE A 80 2.04 2.97 -7.65
N TYR A 81 1.56 4.23 -7.70
CA TYR A 81 2.17 5.31 -6.94
C TYR A 81 2.11 5.07 -5.43
N ALA A 82 0.97 4.63 -4.91
CA ALA A 82 0.82 4.36 -3.48
C ALA A 82 1.81 3.28 -2.99
N PHE A 83 1.92 2.17 -3.72
CA PHE A 83 2.84 1.08 -3.35
C PHE A 83 4.30 1.46 -3.55
N SER A 84 4.64 2.24 -4.58
CA SER A 84 6.01 2.73 -4.76
C SER A 84 6.43 3.65 -3.60
N PHE A 85 5.59 4.60 -3.20
CA PHE A 85 5.89 5.48 -2.07
C PHE A 85 6.00 4.70 -0.76
N ASP A 86 5.09 3.76 -0.51
CA ASP A 86 5.16 2.90 0.67
C ASP A 86 6.39 2.00 0.68
N LEU A 87 6.79 1.45 -0.47
CA LEU A 87 8.00 0.61 -0.58
C LEU A 87 9.26 1.42 -0.28
N VAL A 88 9.36 2.66 -0.78
CA VAL A 88 10.48 3.55 -0.44
C VAL A 88 10.50 3.85 1.06
N ALA A 89 9.36 4.20 1.66
CA ALA A 89 9.26 4.44 3.09
C ALA A 89 9.64 3.20 3.91
N TYR A 90 9.19 2.02 3.47
CA TYR A 90 9.51 0.74 4.07
C TYR A 90 11.01 0.42 4.01
N SER A 91 11.66 0.63 2.86
CA SER A 91 13.11 0.45 2.71
C SER A 91 13.91 1.36 3.62
N VAL A 92 13.50 2.63 3.77
CA VAL A 92 14.12 3.57 4.71
C VAL A 92 13.97 3.05 6.15
N LEU A 93 12.77 2.66 6.56
CA LEU A 93 12.54 2.11 7.91
C LEU A 93 13.34 0.83 8.17
N LEU A 94 13.41 -0.07 7.18
CA LEU A 94 14.17 -1.30 7.27
C LEU A 94 15.66 -1.03 7.46
N SER A 95 16.22 -0.08 6.70
CA SER A 95 17.62 0.32 6.85
C SER A 95 17.90 0.84 8.26
N LEU A 96 17.03 1.69 8.80
CA LEU A 96 17.16 2.20 10.17
C LEU A 96 17.04 1.09 11.23
N SER A 97 16.19 0.09 11.01
CA SER A 97 16.04 -1.04 11.94
C SER A 97 17.21 -2.03 11.93
N THR A 98 17.98 -2.07 10.84
CA THR A 98 19.08 -3.03 10.64
C THR A 98 20.46 -2.46 10.96
N ILE A 99 20.60 -1.14 11.10
CA ILE A 99 21.84 -0.44 11.51
C ILE A 99 22.17 -0.63 13.01
N ARG A 100 21.56 -1.62 13.68
CA ARG A 100 21.73 -1.87 15.12
C ARG A 100 22.67 -3.03 15.38
#